data_AF-A0A835EAD0-F1
#
_entry.id   AF-A0A835EAD0-F1
#
_cell.length_a   1.000
_cell.length_b   1.000
_cell.length_c   1.000
_cell.angle_alpha   90.00
_cell.angle_beta   90.00
_cell.angle_gamma   90.00
#
_symmetry.space_group_name_H-M   'P 1'
#
loop_
_entity.id
_entity.type
_entity.pdbx_description
1 polymer ?
#
loop_
_entity_poly.entity_id
_entity_poly.type
_entity_poly.pdbx_seq_one_letter_code
_entity_poly.pdbx_strand_id
1 'polypeptide(L)'
;MVSSDSESSRQKNKHKELHREVLGGIVTANGFFTGAVFLSITGTITPRSGIPSNCTAGDDITLKLFLFQICSLGFYLLSSLIATATKLVIVYLEKDSVAGENITYMPNSSSGMPLTTEGPWSQEHHQWWSSSRPLMVSSVGFSAVGSFFMLLSMVNMVQIKLGLLSCGSTLVVITVLVLAVLILAGLVVYLVISWFFLKHVK
;
A
#
# COMPACT_ATOMS: atom_id res chain seq x y z
N MET A 1 12.51 37.61 27.78
CA MET A 1 12.56 37.38 26.32
C MET A 1 13.04 35.95 26.05
N VAL A 2 12.23 34.95 26.40
CA VAL A 2 12.48 33.52 26.10
C VAL A 2 11.10 32.87 26.01
N SER A 3 10.43 32.95 24.86
CA SER A 3 9.18 32.19 24.62
C SER A 3 8.85 32.04 23.14
N SER A 4 9.15 33.01 22.28
CA SER A 4 8.73 32.96 20.86
C SER A 4 9.57 32.04 19.97
N ASP A 5 10.84 31.79 20.29
CA ASP A 5 11.71 30.86 19.52
C ASP A 5 11.41 29.38 19.81
N SER A 6 10.80 29.08 20.95
CA SER A 6 10.52 27.70 21.41
C SER A 6 9.28 27.08 20.76
N GLU A 7 8.30 27.88 20.36
CA GLU A 7 7.06 27.40 19.70
C GLU A 7 7.26 27.14 18.19
N SER A 8 8.02 28.00 17.50
CA SER A 8 8.33 27.86 16.07
C SER A 8 9.18 26.62 15.77
N SER A 9 10.16 26.31 16.64
CA SER A 9 11.00 25.11 16.53
C SER A 9 10.25 23.82 16.88
N ARG A 10 9.23 23.88 17.75
CA ARG A 10 8.37 22.73 18.11
C ARG A 10 7.39 22.34 16.99
N GLN A 11 6.86 23.30 16.24
CA GLN A 11 6.03 23.04 15.04
C GLN A 11 6.86 22.51 13.85
N LYS A 12 8.07 23.05 13.64
CA LYS A 12 9.00 22.58 12.59
C LYS A 12 9.47 21.13 12.81
N ASN A 13 9.59 20.71 14.07
CA ASN A 13 9.95 19.34 14.43
C ASN A 13 8.77 18.38 14.25
N LYS A 14 7.54 18.78 14.62
CA LYS A 14 6.32 17.97 14.36
C LYS A 14 6.11 17.67 12.88
N HIS A 15 6.29 18.64 11.99
CA HIS A 15 6.14 18.43 10.54
C HIS A 15 7.24 17.53 9.94
N LYS A 16 8.47 17.59 10.50
CA LYS A 16 9.56 16.68 10.13
C LYS A 16 9.36 15.27 10.67
N GLU A 17 8.77 15.11 11.85
CA GLU A 17 8.42 13.81 12.46
C GLU A 17 7.27 13.13 11.73
N LEU A 18 6.21 13.87 11.39
CA LEU A 18 5.04 13.34 10.67
C LEU A 18 5.39 12.81 9.27
N HIS A 19 6.31 13.49 8.56
CA HIS A 19 6.80 13.03 7.25
C HIS A 19 7.72 11.80 7.34
N ARG A 20 8.48 11.69 8.44
CA ARG A 20 9.39 10.55 8.70
C ARG A 20 8.63 9.28 9.05
N GLU A 21 7.49 9.41 9.72
CA GLU A 21 6.65 8.29 10.16
C GLU A 21 5.86 7.66 9.00
N VAL A 22 5.31 8.47 8.10
CA VAL A 22 4.58 7.97 6.93
C VAL A 22 5.54 7.34 5.91
N LEU A 23 6.68 7.97 5.63
CA LEU A 23 7.68 7.41 4.72
C LEU A 23 8.35 6.16 5.30
N GLY A 24 8.50 6.10 6.64
CA GLY A 24 9.03 4.94 7.36
C GLY A 24 8.14 3.70 7.23
N GLY A 25 6.82 3.85 7.41
CA GLY A 25 5.89 2.71 7.31
C GLY A 25 5.88 2.04 5.93
N ILE A 26 6.03 2.81 4.86
CA ILE A 26 6.01 2.28 3.48
C ILE A 26 7.35 1.62 3.10
N VAL A 27 8.48 2.25 3.43
CA VAL A 27 9.81 1.67 3.14
C VAL A 27 10.01 0.38 3.93
N THR A 28 9.53 0.32 5.18
CA THR A 28 9.56 -0.90 6.00
C THR A 28 8.63 -1.99 5.46
N ALA A 29 7.42 -1.65 4.99
CA ALA A 29 6.49 -2.63 4.42
C ALA A 29 7.01 -3.22 3.10
N ASN A 30 7.52 -2.37 2.20
CA ASN A 30 8.10 -2.81 0.93
C ASN A 30 9.39 -3.63 1.16
N GLY A 31 10.19 -3.26 2.16
CA GLY A 31 11.38 -4.03 2.57
C GLY A 31 11.06 -5.40 3.16
N PHE A 32 10.03 -5.49 4.02
CA PHE A 32 9.55 -6.78 4.54
C PHE A 32 9.11 -7.71 3.41
N PHE A 33 8.45 -7.14 2.40
CA PHE A 33 7.94 -7.88 1.28
C PHE A 33 9.03 -8.42 0.35
N THR A 34 10.05 -7.62 0.06
CA THR A 34 11.27 -8.08 -0.61
C THR A 34 12.01 -9.15 0.21
N GLY A 35 12.08 -8.98 1.54
CA GLY A 35 12.64 -9.97 2.45
C GLY A 35 11.88 -11.31 2.41
N ALA A 36 10.55 -11.28 2.36
CA ALA A 36 9.71 -12.47 2.24
C ALA A 36 9.97 -13.23 0.93
N VAL A 37 10.24 -12.53 -0.18
CA VAL A 37 10.63 -13.19 -1.45
C VAL A 37 11.98 -13.88 -1.31
N PHE A 38 12.96 -13.24 -0.68
CA PHE A 38 14.27 -13.88 -0.45
C PHE A 38 14.13 -15.13 0.44
N LEU A 39 13.36 -15.03 1.53
CA LEU A 39 13.05 -16.15 2.42
C LEU A 39 12.27 -17.26 1.71
N SER A 40 11.37 -16.90 0.78
CA SER A 40 10.62 -17.87 -0.03
C SER A 40 11.55 -18.66 -0.94
N ILE A 41 12.50 -18.01 -1.62
CA ILE A 41 13.47 -18.68 -2.50
C ILE A 41 14.35 -19.65 -1.70
N THR A 42 14.83 -19.24 -0.53
CA THR A 42 15.63 -20.11 0.35
C THR A 42 14.79 -21.26 0.93
N GLY A 43 13.51 -21.02 1.23
CA GLY A 43 12.61 -21.97 1.87
C GLY A 43 12.00 -23.03 0.95
N THR A 44 11.94 -22.82 -0.36
CA THR A 44 11.33 -23.78 -1.32
C THR A 44 12.17 -25.01 -1.63
N ILE A 45 13.41 -25.09 -1.15
CA ILE A 45 14.41 -26.08 -1.61
C ILE A 45 14.22 -27.47 -0.98
N THR A 46 13.47 -27.58 0.13
CA THR A 46 13.31 -28.86 0.84
C THR A 46 11.85 -29.33 0.87
N PRO A 47 11.48 -30.37 0.09
CA PRO A 47 10.21 -31.06 0.25
C PRO A 47 10.16 -31.80 1.58
N ARG A 48 8.95 -32.07 2.10
CA ARG A 48 8.79 -32.83 3.33
C ARG A 48 9.26 -34.28 3.12
N SER A 49 10.00 -34.81 4.09
CA SER A 49 10.38 -36.23 4.11
C SER A 49 9.13 -37.11 4.16
N GLY A 50 9.03 -38.09 3.26
CA GLY A 50 7.93 -39.06 3.19
C GLY A 50 6.86 -38.82 2.13
N ILE A 51 7.04 -37.88 1.20
CA ILE A 51 6.16 -37.74 0.03
C ILE A 51 6.52 -38.85 -0.99
N PRO A 52 5.56 -39.67 -1.45
CA PRO A 52 5.83 -40.73 -2.42
C PRO A 52 6.17 -40.12 -3.79
N SER A 53 7.00 -40.81 -4.59
CA SER A 53 7.59 -40.28 -5.83
C SER A 53 6.56 -39.87 -6.89
N ASN A 54 5.37 -40.48 -6.87
CA ASN A 54 4.23 -40.12 -7.74
C ASN A 54 3.50 -38.83 -7.30
N CYS A 55 3.81 -38.29 -6.12
CA CYS A 55 3.18 -37.10 -5.54
C CYS A 55 4.17 -35.95 -5.33
N THR A 56 5.40 -36.07 -5.79
CA THR A 56 6.42 -35.03 -5.71
C THR A 56 6.17 -33.93 -6.74
N ALA A 57 6.11 -32.67 -6.30
CA ALA A 57 5.95 -31.53 -7.20
C ALA A 57 7.11 -31.46 -8.19
N GLY A 58 6.80 -31.36 -9.48
CA GLY A 58 7.79 -31.22 -10.55
C GLY A 58 8.33 -29.79 -10.69
N ASP A 59 9.43 -29.65 -11.41
CA ASP A 59 10.14 -28.37 -11.60
C ASP A 59 9.28 -27.29 -12.29
N ASP A 60 8.26 -27.68 -13.07
CA ASP A 60 7.31 -26.76 -13.70
C ASP A 60 6.51 -25.94 -12.67
N ILE A 61 6.08 -26.57 -11.57
CA ILE A 61 5.33 -25.90 -10.50
C ILE A 61 6.25 -24.92 -9.75
N THR A 62 7.51 -25.32 -9.56
CA THR A 62 8.55 -24.50 -8.93
C THR A 62 8.86 -23.24 -9.76
N LEU A 63 9.01 -23.37 -11.09
CA LEU A 63 9.21 -22.22 -11.97
C LEU A 63 8.01 -21.27 -11.94
N LYS A 64 6.79 -21.82 -12.01
CA LYS A 64 5.55 -21.05 -11.92
C LYS A 64 5.42 -20.33 -10.58
N LEU A 65 5.84 -20.94 -9.48
CA LEU A 65 5.91 -20.28 -8.17
C LEU A 65 6.78 -19.03 -8.24
N PHE A 66 8.01 -19.13 -8.75
CA PHE A 66 8.91 -17.98 -8.80
C PHE A 66 8.37 -16.85 -9.67
N LEU A 67 7.83 -17.17 -10.84
CA LEU A 67 7.16 -16.19 -11.69
C LEU A 67 5.98 -15.55 -10.98
N PHE A 68 5.18 -16.36 -10.28
CA PHE A 68 4.02 -15.89 -9.52
C PHE A 68 4.39 -14.99 -8.35
N GLN A 69 5.50 -15.28 -7.69
CA GLN A 69 6.04 -14.45 -6.63
C GLN A 69 6.54 -13.10 -7.15
N ILE A 70 7.28 -13.09 -8.26
CA ILE A 70 7.95 -11.89 -8.78
C ILE A 70 6.93 -10.91 -9.37
N CYS A 71 5.97 -11.35 -10.20
CA CYS A 71 5.04 -10.37 -10.79
C CYS A 71 4.04 -9.85 -9.75
N SER A 72 3.61 -10.65 -8.77
CA SER A 72 2.73 -10.14 -7.69
C SER A 72 3.49 -9.13 -6.84
N LEU A 73 4.77 -9.39 -6.57
CA LEU A 73 5.66 -8.44 -5.94
C LEU A 73 5.71 -7.11 -6.70
N GLY A 74 5.91 -7.18 -8.01
CA GLY A 74 5.88 -6.00 -8.88
C GLY A 74 4.57 -5.22 -8.79
N PHE A 75 3.42 -5.87 -8.98
CA PHE A 75 2.11 -5.20 -8.94
C PHE A 75 1.78 -4.59 -7.58
N TYR A 76 2.12 -5.27 -6.49
CA TYR A 76 1.88 -4.79 -5.13
C TYR A 76 2.77 -3.58 -4.80
N LEU A 77 4.04 -3.60 -5.24
CA LEU A 77 4.96 -2.46 -5.11
C LEU A 77 4.51 -1.27 -5.95
N LEU A 78 4.08 -1.50 -7.20
CA LEU A 78 3.55 -0.45 -8.07
C LEU A 78 2.31 0.21 -7.45
N SER A 79 1.40 -0.58 -6.86
CA SER A 79 0.26 -0.02 -6.13
C SER A 79 0.69 0.87 -4.95
N SER A 80 1.66 0.42 -4.16
CA SER A 80 2.21 1.19 -3.02
C SER A 80 2.90 2.49 -3.50
N LEU A 81 3.65 2.43 -4.59
CA LEU A 81 4.31 3.60 -5.20
C LEU A 81 3.30 4.62 -5.76
N ILE A 82 2.22 4.17 -6.40
CA ILE A 82 1.16 5.08 -6.89
C ILE A 82 0.48 5.77 -5.70
N ALA A 83 0.20 5.03 -4.63
CA ALA A 83 -0.42 5.58 -3.42
C ALA A 83 0.49 6.63 -2.73
N THR A 84 1.80 6.40 -2.67
CA THR A 84 2.74 7.36 -2.09
C THR A 84 3.02 8.55 -2.99
N ALA A 85 3.15 8.35 -4.30
CA ALA A 85 3.30 9.42 -5.27
C ALA A 85 2.11 10.39 -5.19
N THR A 86 0.88 9.86 -5.05
CA THR A 86 -0.33 10.67 -4.86
C THR A 86 -0.23 11.53 -3.59
N LYS A 87 0.21 10.96 -2.47
CA LYS A 87 0.42 11.72 -1.22
C LYS A 87 1.51 12.78 -1.34
N LEU A 88 2.62 12.48 -2.01
CA LEU A 88 3.70 13.44 -2.23
C LEU A 88 3.25 14.61 -3.09
N VAL A 89 2.51 14.33 -4.18
CA VAL A 89 1.99 15.36 -5.08
C VAL A 89 1.02 16.28 -4.33
N ILE A 90 0.12 15.73 -3.50
CA ILE A 90 -0.80 16.54 -2.68
C ILE A 90 -0.01 17.47 -1.75
N VAL A 91 0.93 16.92 -0.99
CA VAL A 91 1.75 17.69 -0.02
C VAL A 91 2.63 18.73 -0.71
N TYR A 92 3.12 18.43 -1.92
CA TYR A 92 3.91 19.37 -2.71
C TYR A 92 3.06 20.54 -3.21
N LEU A 93 1.87 20.26 -3.76
CA LEU A 93 0.94 21.28 -4.25
C LEU A 93 0.48 22.22 -3.12
N GLU A 94 0.21 21.69 -1.93
CA GLU A 94 -0.13 22.51 -0.75
C GLU A 94 1.00 23.50 -0.38
N LYS A 95 2.25 23.12 -0.62
CA LYS A 95 3.42 23.91 -0.27
C LYS A 95 3.64 25.10 -1.20
N ASP A 96 3.34 24.93 -2.49
CA ASP A 96 3.44 26.00 -3.49
C ASP A 96 2.33 27.07 -3.29
N SER A 97 1.15 26.67 -2.79
CA SER A 97 0.06 27.60 -2.46
C SER A 97 0.43 28.57 -1.33
N VAL A 98 1.29 28.16 -0.39
CA VAL A 98 1.75 29.02 0.72
C VAL A 98 2.95 29.89 0.32
N ALA A 99 3.72 29.49 -0.69
CA ALA A 99 4.84 30.28 -1.21
C ALA A 99 4.41 31.33 -2.25
N GLY A 100 3.17 31.24 -2.75
CA GLY A 100 2.59 32.12 -3.77
C GLY A 100 1.85 33.35 -3.23
N GLU A 101 1.81 33.58 -1.91
CA GLU A 101 1.37 34.89 -1.41
C GLU A 101 2.50 35.89 -1.61
N ASN A 102 2.35 36.76 -2.62
CA ASN A 102 3.15 37.97 -2.70
C ASN A 102 2.91 38.77 -1.42
N ILE A 103 3.83 38.64 -0.45
CA ILE A 103 3.88 39.47 0.76
C ILE A 103 3.96 40.92 0.30
N THR A 104 2.80 41.56 0.20
CA THR A 104 2.72 42.99 -0.03
C THR A 104 2.91 43.62 1.34
N TYR A 105 4.13 44.07 1.63
CA TYR A 105 4.41 44.87 2.80
C TYR A 105 3.56 46.15 2.73
N MET A 106 2.55 46.25 3.60
CA MET A 106 1.93 47.52 3.98
C MET A 106 2.22 47.77 5.45
N PRO A 107 2.77 48.93 5.83
CA PRO A 107 3.25 49.16 7.18
C PRO A 107 2.12 49.54 8.14
N ASN A 108 2.27 49.04 9.37
CA ASN A 108 1.93 49.71 10.63
C ASN A 108 0.44 49.99 10.97
N SER A 109 -0.05 49.19 11.93
CA SER A 109 -0.87 49.55 13.10
C SER A 109 -1.75 50.80 13.04
N SER A 110 -3.07 50.61 13.19
CA SER A 110 -3.77 51.04 14.40
C SER A 110 -5.25 50.62 14.40
N SER A 111 -5.68 50.06 15.53
CA SER A 111 -7.06 49.87 16.00
C SER A 111 -7.98 48.86 15.27
N GLY A 112 -8.39 47.84 16.02
CA GLY A 112 -9.51 46.95 15.70
C GLY A 112 -9.11 45.47 15.76
N MET A 113 -9.57 44.74 16.78
CA MET A 113 -9.57 43.27 16.70
C MET A 113 -10.58 42.85 15.63
N PRO A 114 -10.20 42.10 14.57
CA PRO A 114 -11.18 41.38 13.79
C PRO A 114 -11.41 40.02 14.46
N LEU A 115 -12.68 39.70 14.60
CA LEU A 115 -13.20 38.38 14.95
C LEU A 115 -12.43 37.29 14.21
N THR A 116 -12.25 36.17 14.91
CA THR A 116 -11.96 34.84 14.38
C THR A 116 -12.56 34.68 12.99
N THR A 117 -11.75 34.89 11.96
CA THR A 117 -12.08 34.47 10.61
C THR A 117 -11.34 33.17 10.48
N GLU A 118 -12.03 32.11 10.90
CA GLU A 118 -11.77 30.75 10.44
C GLU A 118 -11.37 30.85 8.96
N GLY A 119 -10.07 30.70 8.68
CA GLY A 119 -9.56 30.73 7.33
C GLY A 119 -10.37 29.73 6.49
N PRO A 120 -10.85 30.11 5.30
CA PRO A 120 -11.73 29.24 4.54
C PRO A 120 -10.95 28.00 4.10
N TRP A 121 -11.13 26.88 4.80
CA TRP A 121 -10.96 25.55 4.20
C TRP A 121 -12.12 25.31 3.23
N SER A 122 -12.26 26.20 2.26
CA SER A 122 -13.41 26.27 1.38
C SER A 122 -12.94 26.31 -0.07
N GLN A 123 -12.97 25.11 -0.66
CA GLN A 123 -13.62 24.90 -1.96
C GLN A 123 -12.82 25.19 -3.24
N GLU A 124 -11.51 24.92 -3.29
CA GLU A 124 -10.84 24.56 -4.57
C GLU A 124 -10.30 23.12 -4.59
N HIS A 125 -10.58 22.35 -3.53
CA HIS A 125 -10.24 20.93 -3.39
C HIS A 125 -10.99 19.99 -4.35
N HIS A 126 -12.06 20.46 -5.01
CA HIS A 126 -12.98 19.62 -5.79
C HIS A 126 -12.51 19.35 -7.22
N GLN A 127 -11.73 20.25 -7.84
CA GLN A 127 -11.36 20.12 -9.26
C GLN A 127 -10.22 19.10 -9.46
N TRP A 128 -9.22 19.07 -8.57
CA TRP A 128 -8.07 18.16 -8.66
C TRP A 128 -8.42 16.72 -8.28
N TRP A 129 -9.34 16.52 -7.32
CA TRP A 129 -9.80 15.19 -6.89
C TRP A 129 -10.50 14.41 -8.03
N SER A 130 -11.14 15.12 -8.96
CA SER A 130 -11.72 14.51 -10.17
C SER A 130 -10.66 13.96 -11.13
N SER A 131 -9.46 14.54 -11.16
CA SER A 131 -8.34 14.08 -12.00
C SER A 131 -7.54 12.93 -11.35
N SER A 132 -7.59 12.80 -10.02
CA SER A 132 -6.92 11.71 -9.28
C SER A 132 -7.71 10.38 -9.26
N ARG A 133 -8.98 10.39 -9.67
CA ARG A 133 -9.83 9.18 -9.77
C ARG A 133 -9.22 8.03 -10.57
N PRO A 134 -8.69 8.21 -11.80
CA PRO A 134 -8.06 7.11 -12.55
C PRO A 134 -6.80 6.54 -11.86
N LEU A 135 -6.06 7.34 -11.10
CA LEU A 135 -4.89 6.89 -10.34
C LEU A 135 -5.28 6.00 -9.15
N MET A 136 -6.34 6.35 -8.42
CA MET A 136 -6.84 5.49 -7.33
C MET A 136 -7.44 4.19 -7.86
N VAL A 137 -8.25 4.24 -8.93
CA VAL A 137 -8.85 3.04 -9.53
C VAL A 137 -7.78 2.09 -10.06
N SER A 138 -6.75 2.62 -10.73
CA SER A 138 -5.63 1.81 -11.23
C SER A 138 -4.82 1.17 -10.10
N SER A 139 -4.53 1.90 -9.01
CA SER A 139 -3.87 1.32 -7.83
C SER A 139 -4.69 0.18 -7.20
N VAL A 140 -6.00 0.38 -7.00
CA VAL A 140 -6.91 -0.68 -6.50
C VAL A 140 -6.89 -1.89 -7.43
N GLY A 141 -6.90 -1.67 -8.74
CA GLY A 141 -6.80 -2.72 -9.75
C GLY A 141 -5.49 -3.50 -9.70
N PHE A 142 -4.35 -2.81 -9.67
CA PHE A 142 -3.04 -3.45 -9.56
C PHE A 142 -2.89 -4.25 -8.25
N SER A 143 -3.42 -3.73 -7.14
CA SER A 143 -3.45 -4.46 -5.87
C SER A 143 -4.29 -5.73 -5.96
N ALA A 144 -5.49 -5.67 -6.54
CA ALA A 144 -6.36 -6.84 -6.71
C ALA A 144 -5.73 -7.92 -7.59
N VAL A 145 -5.10 -7.53 -8.70
CA VAL A 145 -4.34 -8.46 -9.57
C VAL A 145 -3.16 -9.07 -8.82
N GLY A 146 -2.43 -8.26 -8.04
CA GLY A 146 -1.36 -8.72 -7.15
C GLY A 146 -1.83 -9.74 -6.11
N SER A 147 -3.00 -9.52 -5.49
CA SER A 147 -3.60 -10.43 -4.51
C SER A 147 -4.00 -11.78 -5.12
N PHE A 148 -4.56 -11.78 -6.33
CA PHE A 148 -4.88 -13.03 -7.03
C PHE A 148 -3.63 -13.84 -7.34
N PHE A 149 -2.58 -13.17 -7.81
CA PHE A 149 -1.34 -13.83 -8.19
C PHE A 149 -0.53 -14.29 -6.95
N MET A 150 -0.64 -13.58 -5.83
CA MET A 150 -0.16 -14.04 -4.51
C MET A 150 -0.82 -15.34 -4.06
N LEU A 151 -2.14 -15.45 -4.23
CA LEU A 151 -2.87 -16.66 -3.90
C LEU A 151 -2.35 -17.85 -4.71
N LEU A 152 -2.16 -17.68 -6.02
CA LEU A 152 -1.60 -18.74 -6.89
C LEU A 152 -0.19 -19.15 -6.46
N SER A 153 0.65 -18.18 -6.06
CA SER A 153 1.98 -18.48 -5.53
C SER A 153 1.93 -19.32 -4.25
N MET A 154 1.08 -18.95 -3.30
CA MET A 154 0.92 -19.70 -2.05
C MET A 154 0.39 -21.12 -2.30
N VAL A 155 -0.51 -21.32 -3.26
CA VAL A 155 -0.98 -22.64 -3.66
C VAL A 155 0.15 -23.50 -4.26
N ASN A 156 1.03 -22.92 -5.08
CA ASN A 156 2.19 -23.62 -5.61
C ASN A 156 3.22 -23.94 -4.51
N MET A 157 3.41 -23.03 -3.54
CA MET A 157 4.29 -23.26 -2.39
C MET A 157 3.80 -24.44 -1.53
N VAL A 158 2.50 -24.49 -1.27
CA VAL A 158 1.87 -25.58 -0.52
C VAL A 158 2.05 -26.91 -1.26
N GLN A 159 1.94 -26.93 -2.60
CA GLN A 159 2.17 -28.13 -3.41
C GLN A 159 3.63 -28.63 -3.35
N ILE A 160 4.61 -27.73 -3.31
CA ILE A 160 6.04 -28.12 -3.19
C ILE A 160 6.34 -28.69 -1.80
N LYS A 161 5.69 -28.17 -0.75
CA LYS A 161 5.91 -28.61 0.64
C LYS A 161 5.15 -29.87 1.02
N LEU A 162 3.94 -30.06 0.50
CA LEU A 162 3.02 -31.13 0.90
C LEU A 162 2.74 -32.17 -0.20
N GLY A 163 3.12 -31.91 -1.45
CA GLY A 163 2.87 -32.76 -2.61
C GLY A 163 1.74 -32.25 -3.52
N LEU A 164 1.58 -32.87 -4.71
CA LEU A 164 0.56 -32.47 -5.68
C LEU A 164 -0.87 -32.61 -5.12
N LEU A 165 -1.73 -31.64 -5.47
CA LEU A 165 -3.18 -31.67 -5.19
C LEU A 165 -3.87 -32.90 -5.79
N SER A 166 -3.34 -33.44 -6.89
CA SER A 166 -3.83 -34.65 -7.56
C SER A 166 -3.79 -35.90 -6.66
N CYS A 167 -2.85 -35.95 -5.70
CA CYS A 167 -2.79 -37.05 -4.73
C CYS A 167 -3.87 -36.97 -3.65
N GLY A 168 -4.74 -35.95 -3.68
CA GLY A 168 -6.02 -35.95 -2.96
C GLY A 168 -5.90 -35.92 -1.44
N SER A 169 -4.74 -35.58 -0.89
CA SER A 169 -4.59 -35.48 0.56
C SER A 169 -5.52 -34.40 1.10
N THR A 170 -6.50 -34.80 1.91
CA THR A 170 -7.54 -33.92 2.47
C THR A 170 -6.93 -32.74 3.21
N LEU A 171 -5.79 -32.95 3.88
CA LEU A 171 -5.05 -31.90 4.60
C LEU A 171 -4.60 -30.77 3.65
N VAL A 172 -4.06 -31.13 2.48
CA VAL A 172 -3.53 -30.17 1.50
C VAL A 172 -4.68 -29.38 0.88
N VAL A 173 -5.75 -30.08 0.51
CA VAL A 173 -6.95 -29.47 -0.07
C VAL A 173 -7.62 -28.52 0.93
N ILE A 174 -7.80 -28.93 2.19
CA ILE A 174 -8.35 -28.06 3.25
C ILE A 174 -7.46 -26.83 3.44
N THR A 175 -6.14 -27.00 3.52
CA THR A 175 -5.21 -25.87 3.73
C THR A 175 -5.31 -24.85 2.60
N VAL A 176 -5.27 -25.30 1.35
CA VAL A 176 -5.41 -24.44 0.17
C VAL A 176 -6.79 -23.77 0.14
N LEU A 177 -7.85 -24.50 0.44
CA LEU A 177 -9.22 -23.98 0.45
C LEU A 177 -9.39 -22.88 1.51
N VAL A 178 -8.93 -23.12 2.74
CA VAL A 178 -9.01 -22.13 3.83
C VAL A 178 -8.21 -20.88 3.45
N LEU A 179 -6.99 -21.04 2.96
CA LEU A 179 -6.13 -19.92 2.56
C LEU A 179 -6.77 -19.11 1.40
N ALA A 180 -7.34 -19.78 0.41
CA ALA A 180 -8.05 -19.15 -0.70
C ALA A 180 -9.29 -18.37 -0.22
N VAL A 181 -10.11 -18.98 0.63
CA VAL A 181 -11.30 -18.33 1.18
C VAL A 181 -10.92 -17.09 1.99
N LEU A 182 -9.90 -17.16 2.83
CA LEU A 182 -9.43 -16.01 3.63
C LEU A 182 -8.96 -14.85 2.74
N ILE A 183 -8.14 -15.14 1.72
CA ILE A 183 -7.62 -14.10 0.82
C ILE A 183 -8.74 -13.50 -0.03
N LEU A 184 -9.64 -14.32 -0.57
CA LEU A 184 -10.76 -13.85 -1.39
C LEU A 184 -11.77 -13.05 -0.55
N ALA A 185 -12.07 -13.47 0.68
CA ALA A 185 -12.93 -12.71 1.58
C ALA A 185 -12.33 -11.33 1.90
N GLY A 186 -11.03 -11.27 2.19
CA GLY A 186 -10.32 -10.01 2.39
C GLY A 186 -10.35 -9.10 1.15
N LEU A 187 -10.12 -9.68 -0.04
CA LEU A 187 -10.18 -8.94 -1.31
C LEU A 187 -11.57 -8.38 -1.58
N VAL A 188 -12.63 -9.17 -1.34
CA VAL A 188 -14.02 -8.70 -1.50
C VAL A 188 -14.31 -7.54 -0.57
N VAL A 189 -13.94 -7.64 0.72
CA VAL A 189 -14.12 -6.53 1.68
C VAL A 189 -13.35 -5.29 1.22
N TYR A 190 -12.10 -5.44 0.77
CA TYR A 190 -11.29 -4.34 0.26
C TYR A 190 -11.93 -3.64 -0.97
N LEU A 191 -12.42 -4.42 -1.93
CA LEU A 191 -13.09 -3.88 -3.13
C LEU A 191 -14.40 -3.19 -2.78
N VAL A 192 -15.20 -3.76 -1.86
CA VAL A 192 -16.47 -3.17 -1.42
C VAL A 192 -16.24 -1.83 -0.74
N ILE A 193 -15.27 -1.74 0.18
CA ILE A 193 -14.93 -0.48 0.86
C ILE A 193 -14.42 0.56 -0.14
N SER A 194 -13.50 0.16 -1.04
CA SER A 194 -12.94 1.05 -2.06
C SER A 194 -14.01 1.57 -3.01
N TRP A 195 -14.91 0.70 -3.45
CA TRP A 195 -16.05 1.05 -4.30
C TRP A 195 -17.03 1.99 -3.59
N PHE A 196 -17.38 1.68 -2.34
CA PHE A 196 -18.26 2.51 -1.52
C PHE A 196 -17.69 3.93 -1.36
N PHE A 197 -16.39 4.03 -1.04
CA PHE A 197 -15.69 5.30 -0.90
C PHE A 197 -15.66 6.10 -2.22
N LEU A 198 -15.36 5.44 -3.35
CA LEU A 198 -15.38 6.06 -4.68
C LEU A 198 -16.76 6.60 -5.05
N LYS A 199 -17.83 5.93 -4.63
CA LYS A 199 -19.21 6.36 -4.89
C LYS A 199 -19.64 7.52 -3.99
N HIS A 200 -19.20 7.52 -2.73
CA HIS A 200 -19.59 8.52 -1.73
C HIS A 200 -18.77 9.81 -1.79
N VAL A 201 -17.51 9.77 -2.23
CA VAL A 201 -16.81 11.00 -2.57
C VAL A 201 -17.24 11.45 -3.95
N LYS A 202 -18.22 12.35 -3.98
CA LYS A 202 -18.74 13.00 -5.17
C LYS A 202 -18.69 14.50 -5.00
#